data_AF-A0A953NQD0-F1
#
_entry.id   AF-A0A953NQD0-F1
#
_cell.length_a   1.000
_cell.length_b   1.000
_cell.length_c   1.000
_cell.angle_alpha   90.00
_cell.angle_beta   90.00
_cell.angle_gamma   90.00
#
_symmetry.space_group_name_H-M   'P 1'
#
loop_
_entity.id
_entity.type
_entity.pdbx_description
1 polymer ?
#
loop_
_entity_poly.entity_id
_entity_poly.type
_entity_poly.pdbx_seq_one_letter_code
_entity_poly.pdbx_strand_id
1 'polypeptide(L)'
;MKRYLAVFLLGLAWASAAQAQGHVVKVRVRVILVDQDLNQKPVPFFAIALKCGAKTAEVKTSLEGSAEAQLPSGHCTVSSLKPAELGGRRFSWNVQLALVGAEQTVDLTNDNAKVEETSVAASPGKSGSNDLTEQFKRLKNAVVTVRSESGHGTGFFVDGKGLILTNEHVVGNSEYLAVQFDRTHKIAAKLIASDPQKDVALLLVNMAALPNASPAPLYRAGAGRTPVQEGERVFTIGSPLSLDKILTTGIVSKVEAHTLMSDININPGNSGGPLFNGAGQVIGLTTFGTRGDGGPGVSGIVRIEEAFALLDQNRAKAADAPPGALLPVEPLTPYPIEGLKEALVAEKYDPRPYYLTAGDFNIALSTPPLDYREQEEARLQAERAHKKRNKNQSSGDASADNSDAPRQWEEDSGAHPAVFGIYALPKVKEGFGSAFGRSFNPAAAARLKFKTDFQRMRLFCGDKEVAPIHPGRVPVTVAVQNRSVKMDDSTYKGVYMYPPDAVNPECGQVRLEIYSSKNGDPTVLKFDQKSVEHVWADFEAFRKAQAAAVAKR
;
A
#
# COMPACT_ATOMS: atom_id res chain seq x y z
N MET A 1 -3.97 92.55 26.88
CA MET A 1 -4.01 91.66 28.06
C MET A 1 -3.15 90.44 27.73
N LYS A 2 -2.09 90.01 28.45
CA LYS A 2 -1.49 90.45 29.73
C LYS A 2 -2.43 90.33 30.94
N ARG A 3 -2.11 89.62 32.04
CA ARG A 3 -0.88 88.85 32.43
C ARG A 3 -1.17 87.83 33.58
N TYR A 4 -0.51 86.65 33.53
CA TYR A 4 0.25 85.95 34.61
C TYR A 4 -0.40 85.29 35.85
N LEU A 5 0.35 84.29 36.39
CA LEU A 5 0.37 83.67 37.76
C LEU A 5 -0.89 82.88 38.21
N ALA A 6 -0.87 81.63 38.72
CA ALA A 6 0.09 80.71 39.39
C ALA A 6 0.15 80.79 40.94
N VAL A 7 0.42 79.62 41.60
CA VAL A 7 0.80 79.41 43.05
C VAL A 7 -0.37 79.57 44.06
N PHE A 8 -0.61 78.77 45.12
CA PHE A 8 -0.24 77.40 45.59
C PHE A 8 -1.12 77.06 46.84
N LEU A 9 -0.87 75.90 47.50
CA LEU A 9 -1.24 75.52 48.90
C LEU A 9 -2.73 75.20 49.18
N LEU A 10 -3.08 73.94 49.44
CA LEU A 10 -3.06 73.20 50.73
C LEU A 10 -4.18 73.59 51.73
N GLY A 11 -5.09 72.65 51.98
CA GLY A 11 -6.09 72.69 53.04
C GLY A 11 -6.54 71.26 53.39
N LEU A 12 -6.58 70.91 54.68
CA LEU A 12 -6.66 69.53 55.17
C LEU A 12 -8.04 68.86 55.00
N ALA A 13 -7.97 67.61 54.55
CA ALA A 13 -8.75 66.44 54.96
C ALA A 13 -10.07 66.63 55.76
N TRP A 14 -11.18 66.17 55.17
CA TRP A 14 -12.21 65.41 55.87
C TRP A 14 -12.44 64.08 55.13
N ALA A 15 -12.43 62.96 55.85
CA ALA A 15 -12.58 61.64 55.27
C ALA A 15 -14.07 61.30 55.09
N SER A 16 -14.56 61.39 53.86
CA SER A 16 -15.76 60.66 53.44
C SER A 16 -15.35 59.27 52.99
N ALA A 17 -15.77 58.24 53.74
CA ALA A 17 -15.62 56.85 53.34
C ALA A 17 -16.54 56.56 52.14
N ALA A 18 -16.05 56.83 50.94
CA ALA A 18 -16.71 56.41 49.71
C ALA A 18 -16.68 54.87 49.65
N GLN A 19 -17.83 54.24 49.90
CA GLN A 19 -18.00 52.82 49.64
C GLN A 19 -17.71 52.55 48.17
N ALA A 20 -16.67 51.77 47.90
CA ALA A 20 -16.36 51.31 46.55
C ALA A 20 -17.52 50.44 46.05
N GLN A 21 -18.41 51.03 45.23
CA GLN A 21 -19.45 50.30 44.52
C GLN A 21 -18.76 49.41 43.48
N GLY A 22 -18.58 48.13 43.82
CA GLY A 22 -17.97 47.16 42.91
C GLY A 22 -18.81 47.02 41.65
N HIS A 23 -18.23 47.38 40.50
CA HIS A 23 -18.87 47.22 39.20
C HIS A 23 -19.20 45.74 38.97
N VAL A 24 -20.43 45.46 38.54
CA VAL A 24 -20.86 44.09 38.23
C VAL A 24 -20.37 43.72 36.84
N VAL A 25 -19.60 42.64 36.76
CA VAL A 25 -19.07 42.05 35.52
C VAL A 25 -19.96 40.87 35.12
N LYS A 26 -20.36 40.82 33.85
CA LYS A 26 -20.98 39.64 33.26
C LYS A 26 -19.89 38.61 32.94
N VAL A 27 -20.01 37.41 33.49
CA VAL A 27 -19.01 36.35 33.32
C VAL A 27 -19.63 35.23 32.51
N ARG A 28 -19.03 34.87 31.38
CA ARG A 28 -19.37 33.68 30.61
C ARG A 28 -18.31 32.60 30.86
N VAL A 29 -18.69 31.49 31.47
CA VAL A 29 -17.79 30.33 31.64
C VAL A 29 -18.09 29.32 30.54
N ARG A 30 -17.06 28.81 29.86
CA ARG A 30 -17.18 27.67 28.94
C ARG A 30 -16.37 26.50 29.46
N VAL A 31 -16.90 25.29 29.34
CA VAL A 31 -16.21 24.05 29.72
C VAL A 31 -16.14 23.15 28.50
N ILE A 32 -14.93 23.00 27.97
CA ILE A 32 -14.66 22.30 26.71
C ILE A 32 -13.49 21.36 26.95
N LEU A 33 -13.72 20.06 26.83
CA LEU A 33 -12.68 19.04 26.91
C LEU A 33 -12.32 18.54 25.52
N VAL A 34 -11.04 18.30 25.27
CA VAL A 34 -10.53 17.74 24.01
C VAL A 34 -10.28 16.24 24.20
N ASP A 35 -10.83 15.41 23.31
CA ASP A 35 -10.61 13.96 23.31
C ASP A 35 -9.25 13.57 22.69
N GLN A 36 -8.96 12.27 22.64
CA GLN A 36 -7.67 11.77 22.14
C GLN A 36 -7.51 11.94 20.62
N ASP A 37 -8.61 12.15 19.91
CA ASP A 37 -8.68 12.36 18.46
C ASP A 37 -8.77 13.86 18.11
N LEU A 38 -8.41 14.74 19.07
CA LEU A 38 -8.42 16.20 19.00
C LEU A 38 -9.80 16.86 18.79
N ASN A 39 -10.90 16.14 19.00
CA ASN A 39 -12.24 16.74 18.90
C ASN A 39 -12.59 17.51 20.18
N GLN A 40 -13.16 18.70 20.01
CA GLN A 40 -13.70 19.48 21.12
C GLN A 40 -15.07 18.93 21.55
N LYS A 41 -15.22 18.66 22.84
CA LYS A 41 -16.45 18.19 23.50
C LYS A 41 -16.87 19.22 24.56
N PRO A 42 -17.93 20.01 24.33
CA PRO A 42 -18.54 20.80 25.39
C PRO A 42 -19.04 19.90 26.52
N VAL A 43 -18.92 20.34 27.78
CA VAL A 43 -19.37 19.57 28.95
C VAL A 43 -20.71 20.13 29.45
N PRO A 44 -21.86 19.48 29.16
CA PRO A 44 -23.18 20.02 29.49
C PRO A 44 -23.60 19.75 30.93
N PHE A 45 -24.47 20.62 31.47
CA PHE A 45 -25.05 20.54 32.82
C PHE A 45 -24.03 20.49 33.98
N PHE A 46 -22.79 20.87 33.71
CA PHE A 46 -21.65 20.81 34.63
C PHE A 46 -21.71 21.94 35.66
N ALA A 47 -21.53 21.60 36.94
CA ALA A 47 -21.76 22.52 38.05
C ALA A 47 -20.46 23.21 38.51
N ILE A 48 -20.47 24.54 38.47
CA ILE A 48 -19.31 25.41 38.67
C ILE A 48 -19.64 26.42 39.78
N ALA A 49 -18.76 26.53 40.78
CA ALA A 49 -18.83 27.57 41.80
C ALA A 49 -17.85 28.69 41.48
N LEU A 50 -18.36 29.93 41.46
CA LEU A 50 -17.59 31.16 41.30
C LEU A 50 -17.63 31.95 42.61
N LYS A 51 -16.47 32.26 43.18
CA LYS A 51 -16.33 33.02 44.42
C LYS A 51 -15.52 34.29 44.17
N CYS A 52 -16.12 35.46 44.39
CA CYS A 52 -15.52 36.78 44.22
C CYS A 52 -15.65 37.56 45.53
N GLY A 53 -14.55 37.69 46.29
CA GLY A 53 -14.57 38.22 47.65
C GLY A 53 -15.55 37.45 48.55
N ALA A 54 -16.57 38.15 49.05
CA ALA A 54 -17.63 37.56 49.88
C ALA A 54 -18.81 36.97 49.07
N LYS A 55 -18.95 37.28 47.78
CA LYS A 55 -20.06 36.78 46.95
C LYS A 55 -19.69 35.43 46.34
N THR A 56 -20.58 34.44 46.46
CA THR A 56 -20.47 33.14 45.80
C THR A 56 -21.68 32.95 44.89
N ALA A 57 -21.48 32.37 43.71
CA ALA A 57 -22.54 31.97 42.79
C ALA A 57 -22.24 30.56 42.26
N GLU A 58 -23.27 29.72 42.16
CA GLU A 58 -23.17 28.42 41.50
C GLU A 58 -23.98 28.46 40.21
N VAL A 59 -23.38 27.96 39.12
CA VAL A 59 -24.00 27.90 37.79
C VAL A 59 -23.83 26.50 37.19
N LYS A 60 -24.74 26.14 36.28
CA LYS A 60 -24.62 24.93 35.46
C LYS A 60 -24.48 25.30 34.00
N THR A 61 -23.66 24.57 33.26
CA THR A 61 -23.52 24.76 31.81
C THR A 61 -24.76 24.31 31.04
N SER A 62 -24.99 24.98 29.91
CA SER A 62 -25.96 24.64 28.88
C SER A 62 -25.54 23.37 28.11
N LEU A 63 -26.35 22.94 27.14
CA LEU A 63 -25.97 21.87 26.19
C LEU A 63 -24.70 22.20 25.39
N GLU A 64 -24.37 23.48 25.21
CA GLU A 64 -23.17 23.97 24.54
C GLU A 64 -21.97 24.13 25.49
N GLY A 65 -22.05 23.59 26.71
CA GLY A 65 -20.97 23.69 27.70
C GLY A 65 -20.73 25.10 28.25
N SER A 66 -21.69 26.03 28.09
CA SER A 66 -21.56 27.44 28.47
C SER A 66 -22.49 27.83 29.62
N ALA A 67 -22.04 28.69 30.54
CA ALA A 67 -22.83 29.24 31.65
C ALA A 67 -22.58 30.76 31.79
N GLU A 68 -23.57 31.51 32.29
CA GLU A 68 -23.42 32.94 32.55
C GLU A 68 -23.72 33.31 34.02
N ALA A 69 -22.97 34.26 34.56
CA ALA A 69 -23.12 34.77 35.93
C ALA A 69 -22.89 36.30 35.99
N GLN A 70 -23.34 36.94 37.08
CA GLN A 70 -23.09 38.36 37.36
C GLN A 70 -22.42 38.53 38.73
N LEU A 71 -21.16 38.97 38.71
CA LEU A 71 -20.26 38.98 39.86
C LEU A 71 -19.57 40.35 40.01
N PRO A 72 -19.22 40.80 41.23
CA PRO A 72 -18.45 42.02 41.40
C PRO A 72 -17.06 41.87 40.78
N SER A 73 -16.52 42.97 40.25
CA SER A 73 -15.13 43.06 39.82
C SER A 73 -14.15 42.82 40.97
N GLY A 74 -12.95 42.33 40.65
CA GLY A 74 -11.91 41.97 41.61
C GLY A 74 -11.43 40.52 41.48
N HIS A 75 -10.72 40.04 42.49
CA HIS A 75 -10.16 38.68 42.50
C HIS A 75 -11.22 37.62 42.78
N CYS A 76 -11.28 36.63 41.90
CA CYS A 76 -12.24 35.55 41.89
C CYS A 76 -11.56 34.19 41.76
N THR A 77 -12.25 33.16 42.24
CA THR A 77 -11.89 31.76 42.06
C THR A 77 -13.05 31.04 41.38
N VAL A 78 -12.77 30.33 40.29
CA VAL A 78 -13.72 29.49 39.56
C VAL A 78 -13.33 28.03 39.82
N SER A 79 -14.23 27.28 40.42
CA SER A 79 -13.98 25.91 40.88
C SER A 79 -15.06 24.94 40.45
N SER A 80 -14.67 23.74 40.02
CA SER A 80 -15.61 22.65 39.71
C SER A 80 -16.12 22.00 40.99
N LEU A 81 -17.44 21.84 41.15
CA LEU A 81 -18.03 21.18 42.32
C LEU A 81 -17.85 19.66 42.31
N LYS A 82 -17.73 19.07 41.12
CA LYS A 82 -17.36 17.67 40.87
C LYS A 82 -16.44 17.61 39.65
N PRO A 83 -15.56 16.60 39.48
CA PRO A 83 -14.80 16.45 38.26
C PRO A 83 -15.70 16.18 37.04
N ALA A 84 -15.34 16.71 35.87
CA ALA A 84 -15.87 16.26 34.58
C ALA A 84 -15.11 15.01 34.13
N GLU A 85 -15.75 14.10 33.40
CA GLU A 85 -15.11 12.86 32.95
C GLU A 85 -15.06 12.78 31.41
N LEU A 86 -13.87 12.52 30.86
CA LEU A 86 -13.68 12.25 29.43
C LEU A 86 -12.53 11.26 29.22
N GLY A 87 -12.80 10.13 28.54
CA GLY A 87 -11.78 9.14 28.18
C GLY A 87 -11.01 8.56 29.37
N GLY A 88 -11.71 8.19 30.45
CA GLY A 88 -11.11 7.59 31.65
C GLY A 88 -10.30 8.54 32.54
N ARG A 89 -10.35 9.85 32.25
CA ARG A 89 -9.71 10.90 33.04
C ARG A 89 -10.76 11.82 33.65
N ARG A 90 -10.50 12.26 34.88
CA ARG A 90 -11.33 13.20 35.63
C ARG A 90 -10.65 14.56 35.66
N PHE A 91 -11.36 15.59 35.21
CA PHE A 91 -10.88 16.95 35.06
C PHE A 91 -11.55 17.81 36.14
N SER A 92 -10.75 18.45 36.97
CA SER A 92 -11.22 19.36 38.02
C SER A 92 -10.53 20.71 37.89
N TRP A 93 -11.24 21.80 38.15
CA TRP A 93 -10.73 23.16 37.97
C TRP A 93 -10.76 23.92 39.29
N ASN A 94 -9.73 24.73 39.50
CA ASN A 94 -9.63 25.70 40.58
C ASN A 94 -8.77 26.88 40.07
N VAL A 95 -9.38 27.73 39.26
CA VAL A 95 -8.72 28.80 38.50
C VAL A 95 -8.92 30.13 39.23
N GLN A 96 -7.82 30.81 39.55
CA GLN A 96 -7.83 32.16 40.09
C GLN A 96 -7.74 33.18 38.94
N LEU A 97 -8.59 34.20 38.96
CA LEU A 97 -8.64 35.24 37.92
C LEU A 97 -9.13 36.57 38.48
N ALA A 98 -8.74 37.67 37.84
CA ALA A 98 -9.28 39.00 38.12
C ALA A 98 -10.41 39.30 37.11
N LEU A 99 -11.59 39.65 37.61
CA LEU A 99 -12.70 40.16 36.82
C LEU A 99 -12.59 41.68 36.67
N VAL A 100 -12.51 42.14 35.43
CA VAL A 100 -12.41 43.57 35.06
C VAL A 100 -13.28 43.89 33.84
N GLY A 101 -13.67 45.16 33.70
CA GLY A 101 -14.53 45.59 32.59
C GLY A 101 -16.01 45.23 32.77
N ALA A 102 -16.76 45.13 31.67
CA ALA A 102 -18.20 44.88 31.68
C ALA A 102 -18.58 43.41 31.43
N GLU A 103 -17.84 42.70 30.57
CA GLU A 103 -18.04 41.29 30.27
C GLU A 103 -16.69 40.58 30.08
N GLN A 104 -16.57 39.34 30.58
CA GLN A 104 -15.36 38.54 30.50
C GLN A 104 -15.69 37.05 30.31
N THR A 105 -14.97 36.37 29.41
CA THR A 105 -15.11 34.92 29.20
C THR A 105 -14.00 34.17 29.93
N VAL A 106 -14.33 33.02 30.52
CA VAL A 106 -13.40 32.12 31.22
C VAL A 106 -13.56 30.72 30.64
N ASP A 107 -12.50 30.19 30.04
CA ASP A 107 -12.50 28.85 29.46
C ASP A 107 -11.85 27.84 30.42
N LEU A 108 -12.58 26.78 30.74
CA LEU A 108 -12.12 25.62 31.50
C LEU A 108 -11.86 24.48 30.50
N THR A 109 -10.58 24.18 30.28
CA THR A 109 -10.10 23.23 29.26
C THR A 109 -9.19 22.17 29.86
N ASN A 110 -8.73 21.21 29.05
CA ASN A 110 -7.72 20.23 29.44
C ASN A 110 -6.46 20.90 30.03
N ASP A 111 -6.06 22.06 29.49
CA ASP A 111 -4.77 22.69 29.77
C ASP A 111 -4.70 23.39 31.13
N ASN A 112 -5.86 23.75 31.70
CA ASN A 112 -5.99 24.38 33.03
C ASN A 112 -6.75 23.51 34.04
N ALA A 113 -6.99 22.24 33.71
CA ALA A 113 -7.55 21.25 34.62
C ALA A 113 -6.47 20.57 35.46
N LYS A 114 -6.76 20.34 36.75
CA LYS A 114 -6.12 19.25 37.51
C LYS A 114 -6.75 17.94 37.04
N VAL A 115 -5.96 17.12 36.37
CA VAL A 115 -6.37 15.82 35.80
C VAL A 115 -6.00 14.68 36.76
N GLU A 116 -6.97 13.81 37.04
CA GLU A 116 -6.78 12.56 37.78
C GLU A 116 -7.16 11.38 36.88
N GLU A 117 -6.27 10.40 36.70
CA GLU A 117 -6.62 9.16 36.00
C GLU A 117 -7.45 8.25 36.91
N THR A 118 -8.60 7.76 36.44
CA THR A 118 -9.40 6.82 37.22
C THR A 118 -8.76 5.44 37.15
N SER A 119 -8.08 5.02 38.22
CA SER A 119 -7.51 3.68 38.34
C SER A 119 -8.60 2.62 38.53
N VAL A 120 -9.28 2.25 37.45
CA VAL A 120 -10.10 1.04 37.39
C VAL A 120 -9.23 -0.12 36.93
N ALA A 121 -9.45 -1.30 37.53
CA ALA A 121 -8.64 -2.50 37.30
C ALA A 121 -8.57 -2.91 35.82
N ALA A 122 -7.48 -3.59 35.48
CA ALA A 122 -7.04 -3.95 34.13
C ALA A 122 -8.15 -4.39 33.14
N SER A 123 -8.42 -3.51 32.17
CA SER A 123 -8.60 -3.93 30.78
C SER A 123 -7.32 -3.61 30.01
N PRO A 124 -6.75 -4.55 29.23
CA PRO A 124 -5.54 -4.31 28.45
C PRO A 124 -5.87 -3.42 27.23
N GLY A 125 -5.87 -2.10 27.45
CA GLY A 125 -6.39 -1.12 26.48
C GLY A 125 -5.75 0.27 26.57
N LYS A 126 -4.43 0.34 26.81
CA LYS A 126 -3.63 1.57 26.74
C LYS A 126 -2.25 1.29 26.13
N SER A 127 -2.24 0.91 24.86
CA SER A 127 -1.08 1.06 23.97
C SER A 127 -1.61 1.11 22.54
N GLY A 128 -1.42 2.23 21.84
CA GLY A 128 -2.01 2.47 20.52
C GLY A 128 -0.98 2.94 19.50
N SER A 129 -0.49 4.17 19.67
CA SER A 129 0.53 4.76 18.81
C SER A 129 1.93 4.16 19.06
N ASN A 130 2.34 4.08 20.33
CA ASN A 130 3.60 3.44 20.71
C ASN A 130 3.57 1.92 20.47
N ASP A 131 2.40 1.28 20.58
CA ASP A 131 2.28 -0.17 20.38
C ASP A 131 2.51 -0.55 18.92
N LEU A 132 1.69 -0.01 18.00
CA LEU A 132 1.75 -0.37 16.59
C LEU A 132 3.11 -0.02 15.96
N THR A 133 3.77 1.03 16.46
CA THR A 133 5.13 1.39 16.05
C THR A 133 6.15 0.32 16.45
N GLU A 134 6.12 -0.16 17.69
CA GLU A 134 7.03 -1.22 18.16
C GLU A 134 6.66 -2.59 17.58
N GLN A 135 5.37 -2.89 17.44
CA GLN A 135 4.91 -4.11 16.77
C GLN A 135 5.31 -4.13 15.29
N PHE A 136 5.22 -3.01 14.57
CA PHE A 136 5.75 -2.90 13.21
C PHE A 136 7.26 -3.13 13.15
N LYS A 137 8.05 -2.45 14.00
CA LYS A 137 9.51 -2.66 14.08
C LYS A 137 9.87 -4.13 14.34
N ARG A 138 9.14 -4.79 15.25
CA ARG A 138 9.31 -6.20 15.64
C ARG A 138 8.90 -7.19 14.55
N LEU A 139 7.77 -6.95 13.88
CA LEU A 139 7.10 -7.94 13.02
C LEU A 139 7.33 -7.73 11.52
N LYS A 140 7.79 -6.56 11.06
CA LYS A 140 8.05 -6.31 9.62
C LYS A 140 9.06 -7.29 9.01
N ASN A 141 10.02 -7.78 9.81
CA ASN A 141 11.02 -8.77 9.42
C ASN A 141 10.49 -10.22 9.45
N ALA A 142 9.24 -10.43 9.86
CA ALA A 142 8.54 -11.70 9.66
C ALA A 142 7.85 -11.79 8.32
N VAL A 143 7.70 -10.68 7.60
CA VAL A 143 6.89 -10.56 6.38
C VAL A 143 7.77 -10.49 5.13
N VAL A 144 7.35 -11.18 4.07
CA VAL A 144 8.05 -11.25 2.78
C VAL A 144 7.08 -11.09 1.61
N THR A 145 7.59 -10.69 0.45
CA THR A 145 6.87 -10.83 -0.82
C THR A 145 7.14 -12.24 -1.38
N VAL A 146 6.07 -13.00 -1.62
CA VAL A 146 6.13 -14.27 -2.37
C VAL A 146 5.95 -13.94 -3.86
N ARG A 147 6.76 -14.53 -4.73
CA ARG A 147 6.70 -14.36 -6.19
C ARG A 147 6.55 -15.71 -6.90
N SER A 148 5.68 -15.73 -7.90
CA SER A 148 5.32 -16.88 -8.73
C SER A 148 5.20 -16.43 -10.20
N GLU A 149 5.06 -17.37 -11.14
CA GLU A 149 4.90 -17.02 -12.57
C GLU A 149 3.59 -16.31 -12.89
N SER A 150 2.57 -16.43 -12.02
CA SER A 150 1.27 -15.77 -12.17
C SER A 150 1.24 -14.37 -11.53
N GLY A 151 2.20 -14.03 -10.67
CA GLY A 151 2.26 -12.73 -10.02
C GLY A 151 3.04 -12.72 -8.70
N HIS A 152 2.45 -12.08 -7.69
CA HIS A 152 3.05 -11.94 -6.37
C HIS A 152 1.98 -11.78 -5.28
N GLY A 153 2.38 -12.08 -4.06
CA GLY A 153 1.61 -11.83 -2.85
C GLY A 153 2.54 -11.58 -1.67
N THR A 154 1.99 -11.61 -0.47
CA THR A 154 2.71 -11.55 0.79
C THR A 154 2.75 -12.95 1.43
N GLY A 155 3.76 -13.22 2.23
CA GLY A 155 3.84 -14.39 3.11
C GLY A 155 4.57 -14.02 4.40
N PHE A 156 4.62 -14.94 5.36
CA PHE A 156 5.32 -14.72 6.61
C PHE A 156 5.99 -15.97 7.18
N PHE A 157 7.14 -15.79 7.83
CA PHE A 157 7.88 -16.85 8.51
C PHE A 157 7.11 -17.37 9.72
N VAL A 158 7.07 -18.69 9.90
CA VAL A 158 6.39 -19.34 11.04
C VAL A 158 7.31 -20.10 11.99
N ASP A 159 8.56 -20.36 11.59
CA ASP A 159 9.62 -20.86 12.47
C ASP A 159 11.03 -20.46 11.98
N GLY A 160 12.04 -20.76 12.79
CA GLY A 160 13.45 -20.52 12.46
C GLY A 160 14.05 -21.48 11.43
N LYS A 161 13.28 -22.44 10.88
CA LYS A 161 13.74 -23.34 9.81
C LYS A 161 13.49 -22.76 8.42
N GLY A 162 12.78 -21.63 8.32
CA GLY A 162 12.44 -21.00 7.04
C GLY A 162 11.11 -21.48 6.46
N LEU A 163 10.23 -22.08 7.28
CA LEU A 163 8.86 -22.29 6.87
C LEU A 163 8.12 -20.95 6.77
N ILE A 164 7.39 -20.77 5.67
CA ILE A 164 6.59 -19.58 5.35
C ILE A 164 5.16 -20.01 5.04
N LEU A 165 4.18 -19.33 5.63
CA LEU A 165 2.78 -19.42 5.21
C LEU A 165 2.44 -18.30 4.23
N THR A 166 1.57 -18.62 3.26
CA THR A 166 0.96 -17.71 2.30
C THR A 166 -0.35 -18.33 1.79
N ASN A 167 -1.09 -17.65 0.91
CA ASN A 167 -2.28 -18.22 0.29
C ASN A 167 -1.94 -19.21 -0.83
N GLU A 168 -2.86 -20.14 -1.14
CA GLU A 168 -2.66 -21.11 -2.23
C GLU A 168 -2.72 -20.39 -3.59
N HIS A 169 -3.67 -19.48 -3.79
CA HIS A 169 -3.81 -18.75 -5.05
C HIS A 169 -2.59 -17.86 -5.41
N VAL A 170 -1.74 -17.54 -4.43
CA VAL A 170 -0.48 -16.79 -4.64
C VAL A 170 0.59 -17.67 -5.28
N VAL A 171 0.64 -18.96 -4.94
CA VAL A 171 1.64 -19.91 -5.44
C VAL A 171 1.13 -20.69 -6.66
N GLY A 172 -0.13 -21.12 -6.62
CA GLY A 172 -0.80 -21.93 -7.64
C GLY A 172 0.04 -23.10 -8.14
N ASN A 173 -0.12 -23.41 -9.43
CA ASN A 173 0.66 -24.43 -10.15
C ASN A 173 1.96 -23.87 -10.77
N SER A 174 2.69 -23.02 -10.04
CA SER A 174 3.89 -22.37 -10.56
C SER A 174 5.15 -23.24 -10.39
N GLU A 175 5.96 -23.31 -11.44
CA GLU A 175 7.26 -24.00 -11.47
C GLU A 175 8.38 -23.14 -10.86
N TYR A 176 8.20 -21.81 -10.84
CA TYR A 176 9.11 -20.88 -10.18
C TYR A 176 8.44 -20.28 -8.94
N LEU A 177 9.08 -20.47 -7.79
CA LEU A 177 8.71 -19.81 -6.54
C LEU A 177 9.95 -19.12 -5.93
N ALA A 178 9.77 -17.88 -5.54
CA ALA A 178 10.80 -17.09 -4.88
C ALA A 178 10.21 -16.28 -3.73
N VAL A 179 11.06 -15.99 -2.75
CA VAL A 179 10.74 -15.14 -1.60
C VAL A 179 11.69 -13.96 -1.62
N GLN A 180 11.10 -12.75 -1.64
CA GLN A 180 11.83 -11.50 -1.58
C GLN A 180 11.57 -10.82 -0.23
N PHE A 181 12.63 -10.76 0.57
CA PHE A 181 12.62 -10.19 1.91
C PHE A 181 12.65 -8.65 1.84
N ASP A 182 13.57 -8.12 1.06
CA ASP A 182 13.75 -6.68 0.80
C ASP A 182 14.17 -6.42 -0.66
N ARG A 183 14.53 -5.17 -0.98
CA ARG A 183 14.92 -4.75 -2.34
C ARG A 183 16.20 -5.41 -2.87
N THR A 184 16.99 -6.07 -2.03
CA THR A 184 18.27 -6.72 -2.35
C THR A 184 18.29 -8.23 -2.11
N HIS A 185 17.53 -8.74 -1.14
CA HIS A 185 17.50 -10.15 -0.77
C HIS A 185 16.26 -10.85 -1.36
N LYS A 186 16.46 -11.55 -2.47
CA LYS A 186 15.51 -12.53 -3.03
C LYS A 186 16.19 -13.90 -3.13
N ILE A 187 15.48 -14.95 -2.72
CA ILE A 187 15.97 -16.33 -2.77
C ILE A 187 14.90 -17.27 -3.32
N ALA A 188 15.31 -18.45 -3.80
CA ALA A 188 14.40 -19.50 -4.23
C ALA A 188 13.57 -20.03 -3.05
N ALA A 189 12.32 -20.39 -3.33
CA ALA A 189 11.41 -21.02 -2.37
C ALA A 189 10.92 -22.36 -2.92
N LYS A 190 10.65 -23.30 -2.02
CA LYS A 190 10.16 -24.65 -2.34
C LYS A 190 8.77 -24.84 -1.76
N LEU A 191 7.79 -25.22 -2.57
CA LEU A 191 6.48 -25.63 -2.09
C LEU A 191 6.60 -26.97 -1.33
N ILE A 192 6.14 -27.00 -0.08
CA ILE A 192 6.15 -28.20 0.77
C ILE A 192 4.78 -28.88 0.79
N ALA A 193 3.72 -28.08 0.86
CA ALA A 193 2.33 -28.50 0.77
C ALA A 193 1.43 -27.30 0.46
N SER A 194 0.28 -27.55 -0.16
CA SER A 194 -0.83 -26.60 -0.29
C SER A 194 -2.17 -27.29 -0.05
N ASP A 195 -3.17 -26.51 0.35
CA ASP A 195 -4.57 -26.89 0.46
C ASP A 195 -5.42 -25.86 -0.31
N PRO A 196 -5.82 -26.17 -1.56
CA PRO A 196 -6.65 -25.29 -2.37
C PRO A 196 -8.07 -25.09 -1.85
N GLN A 197 -8.59 -25.98 -0.97
CA GLN A 197 -9.92 -25.79 -0.38
C GLN A 197 -9.90 -24.73 0.73
N LYS A 198 -8.75 -24.56 1.37
CA LYS A 198 -8.53 -23.59 2.47
C LYS A 198 -7.80 -22.33 2.03
N ASP A 199 -7.33 -22.27 0.79
CA ASP A 199 -6.46 -21.22 0.26
C ASP A 199 -5.20 -21.01 1.12
N VAL A 200 -4.51 -22.10 1.50
CA VAL A 200 -3.26 -22.06 2.28
C VAL A 200 -2.13 -22.81 1.58
N ALA A 201 -0.94 -22.22 1.56
CA ALA A 201 0.30 -22.87 1.12
C ALA A 201 1.43 -22.72 2.15
N LEU A 202 2.29 -23.74 2.21
CA LEU A 202 3.49 -23.78 3.04
C LEU A 202 4.73 -23.87 2.13
N LEU A 203 5.55 -22.83 2.20
CA LEU A 203 6.83 -22.72 1.52
C LEU A 203 7.99 -22.99 2.48
N LEU A 204 9.15 -23.37 1.93
CA LEU A 204 10.42 -23.49 2.62
C LEU A 204 11.48 -22.67 1.89
N VAL A 205 12.28 -21.92 2.65
CA VAL A 205 13.43 -21.14 2.16
C VAL A 205 14.66 -21.34 3.04
N ASN A 206 15.83 -20.95 2.55
CA ASN A 206 17.07 -21.00 3.31
C ASN A 206 17.25 -19.74 4.16
N MET A 207 16.98 -19.84 5.47
CA MET A 207 17.13 -18.72 6.42
C MET A 207 18.55 -18.16 6.53
N ALA A 208 19.59 -18.94 6.22
CA ALA A 208 20.97 -18.46 6.31
C ALA A 208 21.28 -17.32 5.31
N ALA A 209 20.48 -17.21 4.25
CA ALA A 209 20.57 -16.11 3.28
C ALA A 209 19.81 -14.84 3.72
N LEU A 210 19.05 -14.89 4.82
CA LEU A 210 18.16 -13.83 5.31
C LEU A 210 18.45 -13.52 6.80
N PRO A 211 19.62 -12.94 7.14
CA PRO A 211 20.11 -12.85 8.52
C PRO A 211 19.24 -12.03 9.47
N ASN A 212 18.36 -11.17 8.95
CA ASN A 212 17.45 -10.33 9.73
C ASN A 212 16.02 -10.90 9.82
N ALA A 213 15.74 -12.05 9.20
CA ALA A 213 14.40 -12.65 9.19
C ALA A 213 14.05 -13.30 10.54
N SER A 214 12.80 -13.15 10.97
CA SER A 214 12.31 -13.63 12.27
C SER A 214 10.91 -14.23 12.15
N PRO A 215 10.57 -15.35 12.82
CA PRO A 215 9.22 -15.90 12.75
C PRO A 215 8.17 -15.01 13.41
N ALA A 216 6.97 -14.94 12.81
CA ALA A 216 5.80 -14.33 13.42
C ALA A 216 5.21 -15.26 14.49
N PRO A 217 4.85 -14.77 15.70
CA PRO A 217 4.12 -15.57 16.69
C PRO A 217 2.74 -15.96 16.15
N LEU A 218 2.41 -17.24 16.11
CA LEU A 218 1.06 -17.69 15.72
C LEU A 218 0.15 -17.74 16.94
N TYR A 219 -1.10 -17.26 16.82
CA TYR A 219 -2.09 -17.49 17.86
C TYR A 219 -2.52 -18.96 17.83
N ARG A 220 -2.20 -19.74 18.87
CA ARG A 220 -2.77 -21.07 19.07
C ARG A 220 -3.77 -21.05 20.23
N ALA A 221 -5.03 -21.29 19.92
CA ALA A 221 -6.08 -21.41 20.92
C ALA A 221 -5.84 -22.61 21.85
N GLY A 222 -6.16 -22.44 23.14
CA GLY A 222 -6.59 -23.57 23.95
C GLY A 222 -8.00 -24.01 23.50
N ALA A 223 -8.36 -25.27 23.72
CA ALA A 223 -9.66 -25.81 23.30
C ALA A 223 -10.83 -24.93 23.76
N GLY A 224 -11.72 -24.56 22.82
CA GLY A 224 -12.91 -23.75 23.10
C GLY A 224 -12.72 -22.22 23.11
N ARG A 225 -11.60 -21.68 22.62
CA ARG A 225 -11.39 -20.22 22.46
C ARG A 225 -11.29 -19.80 21.00
N THR A 226 -12.00 -18.74 20.64
CA THR A 226 -11.88 -18.03 19.35
C THR A 226 -10.66 -17.09 19.39
N PRO A 227 -9.87 -16.97 18.30
CA PRO A 227 -8.65 -16.16 18.28
C PRO A 227 -8.86 -14.65 18.38
N VAL A 228 -10.08 -14.19 18.10
CA VAL A 228 -10.46 -12.78 17.98
C VAL A 228 -11.98 -12.66 18.17
N GLN A 229 -12.46 -11.49 18.58
CA GLN A 229 -13.89 -11.17 18.65
C GLN A 229 -14.28 -10.04 17.68
N GLU A 230 -15.57 -9.95 17.35
CA GLU A 230 -16.10 -8.84 16.55
C GLU A 230 -15.89 -7.50 17.30
N GLY A 231 -15.47 -6.47 16.57
CA GLY A 231 -15.05 -5.18 17.12
C GLY A 231 -13.59 -5.14 17.64
N GLU A 232 -12.87 -6.25 17.70
CA GLU A 232 -11.46 -6.26 18.12
C GLU A 232 -10.55 -5.61 17.06
N ARG A 233 -9.63 -4.76 17.51
CA ARG A 233 -8.64 -4.10 16.63
C ARG A 233 -7.60 -5.10 16.13
N VAL A 234 -7.33 -5.02 14.83
CA VAL A 234 -6.37 -5.85 14.11
C VAL A 234 -5.48 -5.00 13.21
N PHE A 235 -4.33 -5.53 12.83
CA PHE A 235 -3.46 -4.92 11.84
C PHE A 235 -2.82 -5.97 10.94
N THR A 236 -2.42 -5.57 9.74
CA THR A 236 -1.63 -6.41 8.84
C THR A 236 -0.37 -5.66 8.45
N ILE A 237 0.68 -6.41 8.14
CA ILE A 237 1.88 -5.89 7.48
C ILE A 237 1.92 -6.55 6.10
N GLY A 238 1.69 -5.75 5.07
CA GLY A 238 1.78 -6.17 3.67
C GLY A 238 3.15 -5.84 3.08
N SER A 239 3.51 -6.54 1.99
CA SER A 239 4.70 -6.25 1.20
C SER A 239 4.30 -5.99 -0.27
N PRO A 240 3.71 -4.81 -0.56
CA PRO A 240 3.28 -4.45 -1.92
C PRO A 240 4.47 -4.31 -2.88
N LEU A 241 4.16 -4.02 -4.16
CA LEU A 241 5.13 -3.96 -5.27
C LEU A 241 6.43 -3.18 -4.98
N SER A 242 6.39 -2.11 -4.18
CA SER A 242 7.55 -1.29 -3.80
C SER A 242 8.55 -2.00 -2.86
N LEU A 243 8.20 -3.17 -2.33
CA LEU A 243 8.91 -4.00 -1.33
C LEU A 243 9.06 -3.37 0.06
N ASP A 244 8.67 -2.11 0.19
CA ASP A 244 8.59 -1.39 1.46
C ASP A 244 7.36 -1.89 2.23
N LYS A 245 7.58 -2.37 3.46
CA LYS A 245 6.52 -2.99 4.27
C LYS A 245 5.51 -1.93 4.71
N ILE A 246 4.24 -2.12 4.41
CA ILE A 246 3.15 -1.21 4.80
C ILE A 246 2.35 -1.84 5.93
N LEU A 247 2.13 -1.07 7.01
CA LEU A 247 1.18 -1.42 8.06
C LEU A 247 -0.20 -0.83 7.73
N THR A 248 -1.25 -1.64 7.83
CA THR A 248 -2.64 -1.20 7.76
C THR A 248 -3.38 -1.70 9.00
N THR A 249 -4.34 -0.93 9.52
CA THR A 249 -5.15 -1.27 10.70
C THR A 249 -6.62 -1.36 10.34
N GLY A 250 -7.37 -2.14 11.10
CA GLY A 250 -8.83 -2.23 11.03
C GLY A 250 -9.42 -2.86 12.30
N ILE A 251 -10.66 -3.31 12.21
CA ILE A 251 -11.35 -4.14 13.19
C ILE A 251 -11.83 -5.45 12.54
N VAL A 252 -12.07 -6.49 13.33
CA VAL A 252 -12.85 -7.64 12.87
C VAL A 252 -14.32 -7.26 12.84
N SER A 253 -14.91 -7.24 11.65
CA SER A 253 -16.31 -6.90 11.39
C SER A 253 -17.23 -8.11 11.57
N LYS A 254 -16.74 -9.33 11.30
CA LYS A 254 -17.49 -10.58 11.44
C LYS A 254 -16.55 -11.78 11.65
N VAL A 255 -16.95 -12.74 12.48
CA VAL A 255 -16.24 -14.02 12.65
C VAL A 255 -17.07 -15.18 12.07
N GLU A 256 -16.46 -15.97 11.20
CA GLU A 256 -17.08 -17.16 10.59
C GLU A 256 -16.25 -18.43 10.88
N ALA A 257 -16.73 -19.59 10.40
CA ALA A 257 -16.11 -20.89 10.68
C ALA A 257 -14.65 -20.97 10.19
N HIS A 258 -14.40 -20.58 8.94
CA HIS A 258 -13.09 -20.68 8.26
C HIS A 258 -12.47 -19.31 7.94
N THR A 259 -13.27 -18.25 8.07
CA THR A 259 -12.99 -16.90 7.59
C THR A 259 -13.24 -15.84 8.66
N LEU A 260 -12.54 -14.71 8.54
CA LEU A 260 -12.87 -13.45 9.23
C LEU A 260 -13.20 -12.41 8.16
N MET A 261 -14.08 -11.47 8.48
CA MET A 261 -14.29 -10.26 7.69
C MET A 261 -13.78 -9.05 8.47
N SER A 262 -13.14 -8.11 7.78
CA SER A 262 -12.57 -6.90 8.38
C SER A 262 -12.72 -5.70 7.44
N ASP A 263 -12.75 -4.49 7.99
CA ASP A 263 -12.66 -3.22 7.24
C ASP A 263 -11.22 -2.86 6.82
N ILE A 264 -10.24 -3.70 7.15
CA ILE A 264 -8.83 -3.48 6.83
C ILE A 264 -8.61 -3.42 5.31
N ASN A 265 -7.91 -2.39 4.83
CA ASN A 265 -7.71 -2.19 3.39
C ASN A 265 -6.70 -3.19 2.80
N ILE A 266 -7.18 -4.27 2.19
CA ILE A 266 -6.37 -5.24 1.45
C ILE A 266 -6.32 -4.83 -0.02
N ASN A 267 -5.13 -4.42 -0.48
CA ASN A 267 -4.85 -4.20 -1.90
C ASN A 267 -4.19 -5.43 -2.53
N PRO A 268 -4.21 -5.59 -3.88
CA PRO A 268 -3.43 -6.59 -4.58
C PRO A 268 -1.96 -6.58 -4.14
N GLY A 269 -1.38 -7.77 -3.92
CA GLY A 269 -0.06 -7.96 -3.32
C GLY A 269 -0.07 -8.22 -1.81
N ASN A 270 -1.14 -7.85 -1.08
CA ASN A 270 -1.28 -8.16 0.35
C ASN A 270 -1.86 -9.57 0.63
N SER A 271 -2.37 -10.29 -0.38
CA SER A 271 -2.83 -11.68 -0.22
C SER A 271 -1.74 -12.59 0.34
N GLY A 272 -2.06 -13.45 1.30
CA GLY A 272 -1.16 -14.38 1.99
C GLY A 272 -0.38 -13.78 3.17
N GLY A 273 -0.51 -12.47 3.41
CA GLY A 273 0.12 -11.78 4.52
C GLY A 273 -0.53 -12.10 5.88
N PRO A 274 0.16 -11.82 7.00
CA PRO A 274 -0.38 -12.06 8.33
C PRO A 274 -1.40 -10.97 8.75
N LEU A 275 -2.56 -11.38 9.24
CA LEU A 275 -3.41 -10.55 10.10
C LEU A 275 -3.02 -10.80 11.57
N PHE A 276 -2.68 -9.74 12.28
CA PHE A 276 -2.28 -9.75 13.68
C PHE A 276 -3.40 -9.21 14.59
N ASN A 277 -3.54 -9.84 15.76
CA ASN A 277 -4.30 -9.27 16.90
C ASN A 277 -3.48 -8.21 17.64
N GLY A 278 -4.09 -7.56 18.65
CA GLY A 278 -3.41 -6.54 19.47
C GLY A 278 -2.16 -7.00 20.22
N ALA A 279 -1.92 -8.31 20.40
CA ALA A 279 -0.69 -8.84 20.99
C ALA A 279 0.46 -9.05 19.97
N GLY A 280 0.16 -8.87 18.67
CA GLY A 280 1.08 -9.16 17.57
C GLY A 280 1.20 -10.65 17.26
N GLN A 281 0.15 -11.41 17.54
CA GLN A 281 0.04 -12.82 17.16
C GLN A 281 -0.79 -12.95 15.88
N VAL A 282 -0.36 -13.79 14.94
CA VAL A 282 -1.09 -14.05 13.70
C VAL A 282 -2.37 -14.82 14.00
N ILE A 283 -3.50 -14.25 13.61
CA ILE A 283 -4.86 -14.82 13.73
C ILE A 283 -5.47 -15.19 12.36
N GLY A 284 -4.83 -14.80 11.26
CA GLY A 284 -5.25 -15.23 9.92
C GLY A 284 -4.29 -14.82 8.80
N LEU A 285 -4.60 -15.25 7.58
CA LEU A 285 -3.94 -14.89 6.34
C LEU A 285 -4.85 -13.96 5.54
N THR A 286 -4.40 -12.73 5.27
CA THR A 286 -5.15 -11.74 4.49
C THR A 286 -5.40 -12.26 3.08
N THR A 287 -6.64 -12.23 2.58
CA THR A 287 -6.93 -12.62 1.18
C THR A 287 -7.70 -11.51 0.47
N PHE A 288 -7.33 -11.21 -0.78
CA PHE A 288 -8.09 -10.26 -1.59
C PHE A 288 -9.40 -10.92 -2.02
N GLY A 289 -10.45 -10.69 -1.23
CA GLY A 289 -11.76 -11.31 -1.42
C GLY A 289 -12.31 -11.11 -2.83
N THR A 290 -12.87 -12.18 -3.40
CA THR A 290 -13.73 -12.09 -4.58
C THR A 290 -14.80 -11.04 -4.36
N ARG A 291 -15.03 -10.16 -5.34
CA ARG A 291 -16.01 -9.04 -5.30
C ARG A 291 -17.50 -9.45 -5.17
N GLY A 292 -17.78 -10.69 -4.77
CA GLY A 292 -19.11 -11.15 -4.41
C GLY A 292 -19.47 -10.74 -2.98
N ASP A 293 -20.70 -10.24 -2.83
CA ASP A 293 -21.50 -10.21 -1.60
C ASP A 293 -21.08 -9.26 -0.45
N GLY A 294 -19.81 -8.86 -0.32
CA GLY A 294 -19.35 -7.98 0.79
C GLY A 294 -19.55 -6.47 0.61
N GLY A 295 -19.69 -5.99 -0.63
CA GLY A 295 -19.64 -4.56 -0.96
C GLY A 295 -18.23 -3.94 -0.87
N PRO A 296 -18.08 -2.63 -1.15
CA PRO A 296 -16.79 -1.94 -1.05
C PRO A 296 -16.31 -1.85 0.41
N GLY A 297 -15.03 -2.17 0.66
CA GLY A 297 -14.41 -1.98 1.97
C GLY A 297 -14.52 -3.16 2.94
N VAL A 298 -15.01 -4.32 2.51
CA VAL A 298 -14.95 -5.57 3.30
C VAL A 298 -13.88 -6.50 2.72
N SER A 299 -12.95 -6.89 3.58
CA SER A 299 -11.81 -7.76 3.29
C SER A 299 -12.01 -9.15 3.93
N GLY A 300 -11.73 -10.20 3.17
CA GLY A 300 -11.70 -11.58 3.67
C GLY A 300 -10.34 -11.96 4.24
N ILE A 301 -10.34 -12.78 5.28
CA ILE A 301 -9.12 -13.32 5.90
C ILE A 301 -9.35 -14.81 6.19
N VAL A 302 -8.45 -15.68 5.73
CA VAL A 302 -8.44 -17.12 6.09
C VAL A 302 -7.98 -17.25 7.53
N ARG A 303 -8.70 -17.99 8.38
CA ARG A 303 -8.34 -18.17 9.80
C ARG A 303 -7.04 -18.96 9.95
N ILE A 304 -6.18 -18.57 10.91
CA ILE A 304 -4.87 -19.21 11.09
C ILE A 304 -4.96 -20.70 11.44
N GLU A 305 -6.07 -21.11 12.06
CA GLU A 305 -6.34 -22.51 12.41
C GLU A 305 -6.43 -23.42 11.18
N GLU A 306 -6.87 -22.91 10.03
CA GLU A 306 -6.93 -23.66 8.78
C GLU A 306 -5.55 -24.13 8.32
N ALA A 307 -4.50 -23.36 8.64
CA ALA A 307 -3.12 -23.68 8.31
C ALA A 307 -2.48 -24.71 9.26
N PHE A 308 -3.03 -24.99 10.45
CA PHE A 308 -2.32 -25.80 11.45
C PHE A 308 -2.18 -27.27 11.08
N ALA A 309 -3.21 -27.89 10.50
CA ALA A 309 -3.11 -29.28 10.05
C ALA A 309 -2.01 -29.43 8.98
N LEU A 310 -2.02 -28.55 7.99
CA LEU A 310 -1.03 -28.54 6.91
C LEU A 310 0.38 -28.22 7.44
N LEU A 311 0.52 -27.26 8.35
CA LEU A 311 1.80 -26.92 8.97
C LEU A 311 2.37 -28.10 9.77
N ASP A 312 1.61 -28.60 10.76
CA ASP A 312 2.14 -29.58 11.72
C ASP A 312 2.42 -30.95 11.08
N GLN A 313 1.64 -31.37 10.08
CA GLN A 313 1.93 -32.57 9.28
C GLN A 313 3.23 -32.47 8.46
N ASN A 314 3.66 -31.25 8.11
CA ASN A 314 4.76 -31.03 7.17
C ASN A 314 6.04 -30.45 7.79
N ARG A 315 6.05 -30.08 9.08
CA ARG A 315 7.26 -29.55 9.78
C ARG A 315 8.50 -30.45 9.67
N ALA A 316 8.33 -31.77 9.54
CA ALA A 316 9.43 -32.71 9.37
C ALA A 316 10.13 -32.58 7.99
N LYS A 317 9.42 -32.10 6.96
CA LYS A 317 9.96 -31.89 5.60
C LYS A 317 10.85 -30.65 5.48
N ALA A 318 10.91 -29.80 6.52
CA ALA A 318 11.71 -28.58 6.56
C ALA A 318 13.24 -28.79 6.66
N ALA A 319 13.74 -30.01 6.42
CA ALA A 319 15.16 -30.34 6.46
C ALA A 319 15.89 -30.09 5.14
N ASP A 320 15.18 -30.09 4.01
CA ASP A 320 15.73 -29.97 2.65
C ASP A 320 15.33 -28.62 2.02
N ALA A 321 15.95 -27.56 2.55
CA ALA A 321 15.76 -26.18 2.09
C ALA A 321 16.45 -25.94 0.73
N PRO A 322 15.88 -25.09 -0.15
CA PRO A 322 16.50 -24.78 -1.44
C PRO A 322 17.86 -24.05 -1.27
N PRO A 323 18.68 -23.97 -2.33
CA PRO A 323 19.93 -23.23 -2.29
C PRO A 323 19.73 -21.77 -1.85
N GLY A 324 20.55 -21.30 -0.89
CA GLY A 324 20.50 -19.93 -0.37
C GLY A 324 21.16 -18.87 -1.28
N ALA A 325 21.34 -19.16 -2.57
CA ALA A 325 21.90 -18.21 -3.52
C ALA A 325 20.90 -17.07 -3.79
N LEU A 326 21.39 -15.83 -3.81
CA LEU A 326 20.55 -14.67 -4.13
C LEU A 326 20.16 -14.70 -5.61
N LEU A 327 18.87 -14.51 -5.88
CA LEU A 327 18.30 -14.36 -7.22
C LEU A 327 18.35 -12.88 -7.65
N PRO A 328 18.49 -12.58 -8.95
CA PRO A 328 18.54 -11.19 -9.45
C PRO A 328 17.31 -10.37 -9.05
N VAL A 329 17.52 -9.14 -8.58
CA VAL A 329 16.46 -8.19 -8.20
C VAL A 329 16.39 -7.03 -9.20
N GLU A 330 15.30 -6.27 -9.18
CA GLU A 330 15.22 -4.99 -9.91
C GLU A 330 16.31 -4.03 -9.40
N PRO A 331 17.01 -3.29 -10.28
CA PRO A 331 18.00 -2.33 -9.84
C PRO A 331 17.42 -1.24 -8.92
N LEU A 332 18.14 -0.94 -7.83
CA LEU A 332 17.75 0.11 -6.88
C LEU A 332 17.81 1.51 -7.47
N THR A 333 18.64 1.70 -8.50
CA THR A 333 18.76 2.95 -9.26
C THR A 333 17.70 2.92 -10.35
N PRO A 334 16.74 3.87 -10.39
CA PRO A 334 15.80 3.97 -11.50
C PRO A 334 16.54 4.40 -12.77
N TYR A 335 15.93 4.14 -13.91
CA TYR A 335 16.41 4.66 -15.19
C TYR A 335 16.26 6.20 -15.21
N PRO A 336 17.29 6.97 -15.62
CA PRO A 336 17.24 8.43 -15.62
C PRO A 336 16.25 8.98 -16.67
N ILE A 337 15.36 9.88 -16.24
CA ILE A 337 14.31 10.49 -17.09
C ILE A 337 14.93 11.26 -18.27
N GLU A 338 16.09 11.88 -18.06
CA GLU A 338 16.85 12.59 -19.09
C GLU A 338 17.23 11.64 -20.24
N GLY A 339 17.71 10.44 -19.92
CA GLY A 339 18.06 9.42 -20.91
C GLY A 339 16.85 8.85 -21.66
N LEU A 340 15.67 8.85 -21.05
CA LEU A 340 14.42 8.50 -21.74
C LEU A 340 13.99 9.61 -22.71
N LYS A 341 14.07 10.87 -22.27
CA LYS A 341 13.73 12.05 -23.10
C LYS A 341 14.70 12.22 -24.28
N GLU A 342 15.99 11.97 -24.09
CA GLU A 342 16.98 11.94 -25.18
C GLU A 342 16.63 10.88 -26.23
N ALA A 343 16.23 9.68 -25.82
CA ALA A 343 15.84 8.61 -26.73
C ALA A 343 14.56 8.89 -27.52
N LEU A 344 13.61 9.67 -26.98
CA LEU A 344 12.43 10.14 -27.73
C LEU A 344 12.79 11.09 -28.87
N VAL A 345 13.82 11.92 -28.70
CA VAL A 345 14.19 13.01 -29.64
C VAL A 345 15.12 12.52 -30.76
N ALA A 346 15.71 11.32 -30.63
CA ALA A 346 16.57 10.74 -31.65
C ALA A 346 15.83 10.54 -33.00
N GLU A 347 16.34 11.16 -34.07
CA GLU A 347 15.64 11.29 -35.37
C GLU A 347 15.24 9.98 -36.08
N LYS A 348 15.78 8.83 -35.67
CA LYS A 348 15.57 7.53 -36.35
C LYS A 348 15.32 6.41 -35.35
N TYR A 349 14.06 6.25 -34.96
CA TYR A 349 13.59 5.02 -34.32
C TYR A 349 13.48 3.87 -35.33
N ASP A 350 14.01 2.70 -34.98
CA ASP A 350 13.87 1.45 -35.74
C ASP A 350 13.26 0.37 -34.82
N PRO A 351 12.02 -0.09 -35.07
CA PRO A 351 11.39 -1.13 -34.25
C PRO A 351 11.96 -2.53 -34.49
N ARG A 352 12.68 -2.77 -35.60
CA ARG A 352 13.05 -4.13 -36.03
C ARG A 352 13.88 -4.93 -35.01
N PRO A 353 14.83 -4.35 -34.24
CA PRO A 353 15.57 -5.07 -33.21
C PRO A 353 14.68 -5.67 -32.10
N TYR A 354 13.53 -5.06 -31.83
CA TYR A 354 12.66 -5.43 -30.72
C TYR A 354 11.62 -6.49 -31.09
N TYR A 355 11.27 -6.63 -32.37
CA TYR A 355 10.19 -7.51 -32.82
C TYR A 355 10.74 -8.68 -33.64
N LEU A 356 11.00 -9.79 -32.96
CA LEU A 356 11.61 -11.01 -33.50
C LEU A 356 10.58 -12.15 -33.61
N THR A 357 10.93 -13.25 -34.28
CA THR A 357 10.08 -14.46 -34.26
C THR A 357 10.89 -15.73 -34.08
N ALA A 358 10.31 -16.69 -33.36
CA ALA A 358 10.97 -17.95 -33.01
C ALA A 358 9.96 -19.09 -33.13
N GLY A 359 10.06 -19.90 -34.19
CA GLY A 359 9.12 -21.00 -34.46
C GLY A 359 7.66 -20.55 -34.42
N ASP A 360 6.89 -21.10 -33.49
CA ASP A 360 5.47 -20.79 -33.28
C ASP A 360 5.20 -19.60 -32.33
N PHE A 361 6.23 -18.83 -31.95
CA PHE A 361 6.12 -17.62 -31.13
C PHE A 361 6.51 -16.33 -31.87
N ASN A 362 5.81 -15.25 -31.55
CA ASN A 362 6.25 -13.87 -31.77
C ASN A 362 6.98 -13.41 -30.49
N ILE A 363 8.13 -12.77 -30.66
CA ILE A 363 8.97 -12.32 -29.55
C ILE A 363 9.03 -10.79 -29.60
N ALA A 364 8.66 -10.15 -28.50
CA ALA A 364 8.87 -8.71 -28.32
C ALA A 364 9.88 -8.49 -27.21
N LEU A 365 10.86 -7.63 -27.47
CA LEU A 365 11.82 -7.12 -26.50
C LEU A 365 11.31 -5.79 -25.96
N SER A 366 11.66 -5.48 -24.72
CA SER A 366 11.24 -4.26 -24.02
C SER A 366 12.44 -3.69 -23.29
N THR A 367 12.62 -2.38 -23.44
CA THR A 367 13.68 -1.58 -22.83
C THR A 367 13.05 -0.28 -22.34
N PRO A 368 13.58 0.36 -21.29
CA PRO A 368 12.98 1.58 -20.74
C PRO A 368 12.76 2.70 -21.78
N PRO A 369 13.69 2.96 -22.73
CA PRO A 369 13.46 3.90 -23.82
C PRO A 369 12.30 3.51 -24.74
N LEU A 370 12.18 2.24 -25.11
CA LEU A 370 11.08 1.75 -25.95
C LEU A 370 9.73 1.89 -25.23
N ASP A 371 9.65 1.39 -24.01
CA ASP A 371 8.42 1.39 -23.20
C ASP A 371 7.91 2.82 -22.98
N TYR A 372 8.80 3.77 -22.67
CA TYR A 372 8.48 5.18 -22.50
C TYR A 372 7.94 5.81 -23.81
N ARG A 373 8.56 5.46 -24.95
CA ARG A 373 8.14 5.94 -26.28
C ARG A 373 6.78 5.39 -26.69
N GLU A 374 6.50 4.11 -26.45
CA GLU A 374 5.17 3.52 -26.73
C GLU A 374 4.07 4.10 -25.82
N GLN A 375 4.37 4.37 -24.54
CA GLN A 375 3.45 5.05 -23.63
C GLN A 375 3.13 6.48 -24.09
N GLU A 376 4.15 7.25 -24.49
CA GLU A 376 3.98 8.63 -24.93
C GLU A 376 3.26 8.73 -26.29
N GLU A 377 3.55 7.83 -27.24
CA GLU A 377 2.77 7.70 -28.47
C GLU A 377 1.30 7.37 -28.18
N ALA A 378 1.02 6.46 -27.23
CA ALA A 378 -0.33 6.12 -26.82
C ALA A 378 -1.05 7.31 -26.14
N ARG A 379 -0.36 8.09 -25.30
CA ARG A 379 -0.87 9.33 -24.68
C ARG A 379 -1.28 10.35 -25.75
N LEU A 380 -0.38 10.64 -26.69
CA LEU A 380 -0.63 11.56 -27.80
C LEU A 380 -1.76 11.08 -28.73
N GLN A 381 -1.90 9.77 -28.95
CA GLN A 381 -3.03 9.20 -29.70
C GLN A 381 -4.35 9.34 -28.94
N ALA A 382 -4.36 9.07 -27.63
CA ALA A 382 -5.54 9.21 -26.77
C ALA A 382 -6.02 10.67 -26.70
N GLU A 383 -5.11 11.63 -26.56
CA GLU A 383 -5.41 13.06 -26.64
C GLU A 383 -6.00 13.46 -28.00
N ARG A 384 -5.38 13.02 -29.10
CA ARG A 384 -5.90 13.27 -30.46
C ARG A 384 -7.30 12.69 -30.65
N ALA A 385 -7.59 11.52 -30.08
CA ALA A 385 -8.91 10.91 -30.09
C ALA A 385 -9.92 11.65 -29.20
N HIS A 386 -9.50 12.15 -28.02
CA HIS A 386 -10.33 12.99 -27.16
C HIS A 386 -10.69 14.32 -27.84
N LYS A 387 -9.69 15.04 -28.36
CA LYS A 387 -9.86 16.29 -29.12
C LYS A 387 -10.77 16.10 -30.35
N LYS A 388 -10.69 14.95 -31.05
CA LYS A 388 -11.63 14.60 -32.13
C LYS A 388 -13.06 14.36 -31.66
N ARG A 389 -13.27 13.69 -30.51
CA ARG A 389 -14.60 13.46 -29.93
C ARG A 389 -15.26 14.76 -29.50
N ASN A 390 -14.54 15.61 -28.78
CA ASN A 390 -15.07 16.88 -28.29
C ASN A 390 -15.34 17.87 -29.44
N LYS A 391 -14.52 17.85 -30.51
CA LYS A 391 -14.79 18.63 -31.73
C LYS A 391 -16.06 18.19 -32.48
N ASN A 392 -16.50 16.93 -32.33
CA ASN A 392 -17.78 16.46 -32.86
C ASN A 392 -18.97 16.71 -31.91
N GLN A 393 -18.73 17.27 -30.72
CA GLN A 393 -19.77 17.63 -29.74
C GLN A 393 -20.06 19.13 -29.66
N SER A 394 -19.43 19.98 -30.50
CA SER A 394 -19.67 21.43 -30.47
C SER A 394 -21.00 21.84 -31.15
N SER A 395 -22.11 21.46 -30.53
CA SER A 395 -23.44 22.06 -30.73
C SER A 395 -24.20 22.08 -29.39
N GLY A 396 -23.68 22.81 -28.42
CA GLY A 396 -24.26 22.97 -27.09
C GLY A 396 -23.23 23.45 -26.06
N ASP A 397 -23.41 24.67 -25.57
CA ASP A 397 -22.84 25.30 -24.37
C ASP A 397 -21.35 25.12 -24.04
N ALA A 398 -20.59 26.17 -24.32
CA ALA A 398 -19.24 26.37 -23.79
C ALA A 398 -19.30 26.85 -22.32
N SER A 399 -19.33 25.91 -21.37
CA SER A 399 -18.77 26.15 -20.03
C SER A 399 -17.32 25.66 -20.01
N ALA A 400 -16.39 26.60 -20.05
CA ALA A 400 -14.96 26.30 -19.99
C ALA A 400 -14.55 26.02 -18.53
N ASP A 401 -14.72 24.76 -18.08
CA ASP A 401 -14.01 24.31 -16.89
C ASP A 401 -12.54 24.11 -17.25
N ASN A 402 -11.69 25.02 -16.78
CA ASN A 402 -10.27 25.08 -17.13
C ASN A 402 -9.44 24.19 -16.18
N SER A 403 -9.84 22.93 -16.06
CA SER A 403 -9.23 21.91 -15.19
C SER A 403 -8.28 20.95 -15.94
N ASP A 404 -8.21 21.05 -17.27
CA ASP A 404 -7.33 20.27 -18.17
C ASP A 404 -5.85 20.73 -18.14
N ALA A 405 -5.28 20.86 -16.94
CA ALA A 405 -3.83 20.73 -16.76
C ALA A 405 -3.52 19.23 -16.58
N PRO A 406 -2.84 18.55 -17.53
CA PRO A 406 -2.50 17.14 -17.37
C PRO A 406 -1.69 16.92 -16.08
N ARG A 407 -1.89 15.75 -15.47
CA ARG A 407 -1.33 15.35 -14.17
C ARG A 407 0.21 15.31 -14.19
N GLN A 408 0.84 16.46 -14.06
CA GLN A 408 2.29 16.61 -14.02
C GLN A 408 2.94 15.82 -12.86
N TRP A 409 2.14 15.48 -11.84
CA TRP A 409 2.54 14.60 -10.73
C TRP A 409 2.64 13.10 -11.09
N GLU A 410 2.03 12.63 -12.19
CA GLU A 410 2.18 11.24 -12.65
C GLU A 410 3.51 11.03 -13.39
N GLU A 411 4.04 12.04 -14.09
CA GLU A 411 5.39 11.99 -14.70
C GLU A 411 6.51 12.05 -13.64
N ASP A 412 6.34 12.83 -12.57
CA ASP A 412 7.37 13.00 -11.52
C ASP A 412 7.36 11.89 -10.44
N SER A 413 6.37 10.99 -10.42
CA SER A 413 6.22 9.94 -9.39
C SER A 413 6.54 8.51 -9.85
N GLY A 414 6.71 8.29 -11.17
CA GLY A 414 7.05 6.99 -11.74
C GLY A 414 8.55 6.68 -11.68
N ALA A 415 8.97 5.83 -10.74
CA ALA A 415 10.31 5.23 -10.82
C ALA A 415 10.36 4.27 -12.03
N HIS A 416 11.00 4.69 -13.12
CA HIS A 416 11.20 3.84 -14.30
C HIS A 416 12.19 2.70 -13.96
N PRO A 417 11.77 1.42 -13.91
CA PRO A 417 12.68 0.34 -13.55
C PRO A 417 13.65 0.09 -14.71
N ALA A 418 14.95 0.05 -14.41
CA ALA A 418 15.96 -0.36 -15.37
C ALA A 418 15.94 -1.89 -15.51
N VAL A 419 15.04 -2.43 -16.32
CA VAL A 419 14.91 -3.88 -16.58
C VAL A 419 14.79 -4.15 -18.08
N PHE A 420 15.28 -5.30 -18.51
CA PHE A 420 15.15 -5.79 -19.88
C PHE A 420 14.03 -6.84 -19.97
N GLY A 421 13.00 -6.58 -20.77
CA GLY A 421 11.85 -7.47 -20.92
C GLY A 421 11.93 -8.35 -22.17
N ILE A 422 11.56 -9.63 -22.03
CA ILE A 422 11.29 -10.54 -23.15
C ILE A 422 9.86 -11.07 -23.02
N TYR A 423 9.05 -10.84 -24.04
CA TYR A 423 7.68 -11.31 -24.17
C TYR A 423 7.59 -12.38 -25.27
N ALA A 424 7.07 -13.56 -24.94
CA ALA A 424 6.88 -14.65 -25.90
C ALA A 424 5.39 -14.97 -26.06
N LEU A 425 4.80 -14.50 -27.17
CA LEU A 425 3.38 -14.68 -27.47
C LEU A 425 3.20 -15.80 -28.52
N PRO A 426 2.40 -16.84 -28.25
CA PRO A 426 2.06 -17.84 -29.26
C PRO A 426 1.41 -17.20 -30.50
N LYS A 427 1.88 -17.58 -31.69
CA LYS A 427 1.27 -17.19 -32.96
C LYS A 427 -0.14 -17.79 -33.06
N VAL A 428 -1.01 -17.12 -33.81
CA VAL A 428 -2.32 -17.67 -34.20
C VAL A 428 -2.26 -18.34 -35.57
N LYS A 429 -3.15 -19.30 -35.82
CA LYS A 429 -3.37 -19.91 -37.15
C LYS A 429 -4.85 -20.21 -37.36
N GLU A 430 -5.27 -20.32 -38.62
CA GLU A 430 -6.59 -20.87 -38.94
C GLU A 430 -6.63 -22.39 -38.64
N GLY A 431 -7.72 -22.85 -38.03
CA GLY A 431 -7.94 -24.27 -37.75
C GLY A 431 -8.22 -25.06 -39.04
N PHE A 432 -7.71 -26.28 -39.15
CA PHE A 432 -7.78 -27.09 -40.38
C PHE A 432 -9.21 -27.24 -40.94
N GLY A 433 -10.20 -27.57 -40.10
CA GLY A 433 -11.60 -27.67 -40.52
C GLY A 433 -12.23 -26.33 -40.93
N SER A 434 -11.67 -25.20 -40.49
CA SER A 434 -12.08 -23.87 -40.97
C SER A 434 -11.51 -23.59 -42.35
N ALA A 435 -10.21 -23.81 -42.55
CA ALA A 435 -9.56 -23.64 -43.86
C ALA A 435 -10.23 -24.53 -44.93
N PHE A 436 -10.50 -25.81 -44.59
CA PHE A 436 -11.22 -26.74 -45.46
C PHE A 436 -12.67 -26.27 -45.73
N GLY A 437 -13.43 -25.88 -44.69
CA GLY A 437 -14.78 -25.36 -44.87
C GLY A 437 -14.84 -24.09 -45.73
N ARG A 438 -13.82 -23.22 -45.62
CA ARG A 438 -13.68 -22.01 -46.45
C ARG A 438 -13.29 -22.29 -47.89
N SER A 439 -12.70 -23.45 -48.20
CA SER A 439 -12.53 -23.89 -49.59
C SER A 439 -13.87 -24.14 -50.29
N PHE A 440 -14.94 -24.48 -49.54
CA PHE A 440 -16.30 -24.64 -50.08
C PHE A 440 -17.18 -23.40 -49.90
N ASN A 441 -16.91 -22.56 -48.89
CA ASN A 441 -17.57 -21.27 -48.70
C ASN A 441 -16.55 -20.17 -48.34
N PRO A 442 -15.94 -19.49 -49.32
CA PRO A 442 -14.90 -18.48 -49.08
C PRO A 442 -15.34 -17.29 -48.23
N ALA A 443 -16.65 -17.01 -48.20
CA ALA A 443 -17.28 -15.93 -47.42
C ALA A 443 -17.50 -16.29 -45.93
N ALA A 444 -17.26 -17.54 -45.52
CA ALA A 444 -17.28 -17.93 -44.12
C ALA A 444 -16.07 -17.35 -43.37
N ALA A 445 -16.29 -16.90 -42.14
CA ALA A 445 -15.24 -16.34 -41.28
C ALA A 445 -14.19 -17.39 -40.88
N ALA A 446 -12.91 -17.00 -40.90
CA ALA A 446 -11.80 -17.83 -40.45
C ALA A 446 -11.87 -18.09 -38.94
N ARG A 447 -11.91 -19.35 -38.52
CA ARG A 447 -11.77 -19.73 -37.11
C ARG A 447 -10.29 -19.85 -36.76
N LEU A 448 -9.76 -18.86 -36.04
CA LEU A 448 -8.38 -18.84 -35.57
C LEU A 448 -8.25 -19.54 -34.21
N LYS A 449 -7.06 -20.09 -33.97
CA LYS A 449 -6.62 -20.69 -32.70
C LYS A 449 -5.15 -20.37 -32.45
N PHE A 450 -4.73 -20.40 -31.19
CA PHE A 450 -3.32 -20.35 -30.84
C PHE A 450 -2.58 -21.60 -31.36
N LYS A 451 -1.31 -21.42 -31.74
CA LYS A 451 -0.51 -22.51 -32.28
C LYS A 451 -0.01 -23.48 -31.22
N THR A 452 0.25 -23.02 -30.00
CA THR A 452 0.81 -23.75 -28.86
C THR A 452 0.63 -22.91 -27.60
N ASP A 453 0.93 -23.47 -26.42
CA ASP A 453 1.11 -22.69 -25.19
C ASP A 453 2.59 -22.49 -24.89
N PHE A 454 2.90 -21.34 -24.27
CA PHE A 454 4.20 -21.11 -23.63
C PHE A 454 4.31 -21.91 -22.33
N GLN A 455 5.43 -22.60 -22.11
CA GLN A 455 5.76 -23.21 -20.82
C GLN A 455 6.76 -22.35 -20.04
N ARG A 456 7.97 -22.15 -20.59
CA ARG A 456 9.08 -21.41 -19.97
C ARG A 456 10.08 -20.94 -21.02
N MET A 457 10.96 -20.01 -20.66
CA MET A 457 12.10 -19.62 -21.50
C MET A 457 13.40 -19.54 -20.69
N ARG A 458 14.54 -19.61 -21.38
CA ARG A 458 15.88 -19.46 -20.79
C ARG A 458 16.74 -18.58 -21.69
N LEU A 459 17.31 -17.52 -21.13
CA LEU A 459 18.23 -16.62 -21.83
C LEU A 459 19.68 -17.03 -21.51
N PHE A 460 20.55 -17.00 -22.51
CA PHE A 460 21.97 -17.28 -22.33
C PHE A 460 22.84 -16.19 -22.95
N CYS A 461 23.90 -15.84 -22.24
CA CYS A 461 25.00 -14.98 -22.64
C CYS A 461 26.22 -15.90 -22.84
N GLY A 462 26.54 -16.23 -24.09
CA GLY A 462 27.42 -17.35 -24.40
C GLY A 462 26.84 -18.68 -23.90
N ASP A 463 27.61 -19.43 -23.12
CA ASP A 463 27.19 -20.68 -22.49
C ASP A 463 26.53 -20.48 -21.12
N LYS A 464 26.60 -19.27 -20.54
CA LYS A 464 26.07 -18.97 -19.21
C LYS A 464 24.59 -18.61 -19.29
N GLU A 465 23.75 -19.34 -18.56
CA GLU A 465 22.34 -18.96 -18.36
C GLU A 465 22.23 -17.68 -17.53
N VAL A 466 21.42 -16.75 -18.00
CA VAL A 466 21.08 -15.51 -17.29
C VAL A 466 19.78 -15.75 -16.54
N ALA A 467 19.84 -15.72 -15.21
CA ALA A 467 18.65 -15.85 -14.38
C ALA A 467 17.73 -14.62 -14.56
N PRO A 468 16.41 -14.82 -14.74
CA PRO A 468 15.46 -13.71 -14.78
C PRO A 468 15.26 -13.09 -13.39
N ILE A 469 14.94 -11.80 -13.37
CA ILE A 469 14.38 -11.11 -12.20
C ILE A 469 12.97 -11.63 -11.95
N HIS A 470 12.10 -11.56 -12.95
CA HIS A 470 10.71 -12.04 -12.86
C HIS A 470 10.39 -12.92 -14.07
N PRO A 471 10.46 -14.25 -13.94
CA PRO A 471 9.86 -15.15 -14.92
C PRO A 471 8.33 -15.16 -14.73
N GLY A 472 7.59 -15.16 -15.83
CA GLY A 472 6.13 -15.05 -15.82
C GLY A 472 5.46 -15.87 -16.93
N ARG A 473 4.34 -16.51 -16.58
CA ARG A 473 3.51 -17.34 -17.45
C ARG A 473 2.05 -16.88 -17.33
N VAL A 474 1.69 -15.92 -18.16
CA VAL A 474 0.44 -15.15 -18.02
C VAL A 474 -0.63 -15.71 -18.96
N PRO A 475 -1.85 -16.05 -18.47
CA PRO A 475 -2.94 -16.49 -19.34
C PRO A 475 -3.41 -15.36 -20.26
N VAL A 476 -3.75 -15.71 -21.50
CA VAL A 476 -4.27 -14.80 -22.53
C VAL A 476 -5.48 -15.45 -23.18
N THR A 477 -6.65 -14.86 -22.98
CA THR A 477 -7.90 -15.26 -23.64
C THR A 477 -8.25 -14.24 -24.72
N VAL A 478 -8.56 -14.71 -25.93
CA VAL A 478 -8.96 -13.86 -27.06
C VAL A 478 -10.33 -14.29 -27.56
N ALA A 479 -11.33 -13.45 -27.29
CA ALA A 479 -12.70 -13.59 -27.77
C ALA A 479 -13.00 -12.47 -28.79
N VAL A 480 -12.94 -12.81 -30.09
CA VAL A 480 -13.20 -11.89 -31.20
C VAL A 480 -14.15 -12.54 -32.19
N GLN A 481 -15.28 -11.88 -32.47
CA GLN A 481 -16.24 -12.32 -33.49
C GLN A 481 -16.58 -11.16 -34.43
N ASN A 482 -16.15 -11.25 -35.68
CA ASN A 482 -16.56 -10.35 -36.76
C ASN A 482 -16.88 -11.14 -38.05
N ARG A 483 -17.16 -10.43 -39.16
CA ARG A 483 -17.53 -11.07 -40.44
C ARG A 483 -16.41 -11.89 -41.09
N SER A 484 -15.14 -11.59 -40.79
CA SER A 484 -13.97 -12.20 -41.43
C SER A 484 -13.23 -13.19 -40.53
N VAL A 485 -13.28 -12.98 -39.22
CA VAL A 485 -12.53 -13.74 -38.21
C VAL A 485 -13.42 -14.09 -37.02
N LYS A 486 -13.29 -15.32 -36.55
CA LYS A 486 -13.76 -15.78 -35.24
C LYS A 486 -12.58 -16.38 -34.47
N MET A 487 -12.40 -15.96 -33.24
CA MET A 487 -11.45 -16.55 -32.31
C MET A 487 -12.11 -16.57 -30.93
N ASP A 488 -12.08 -17.74 -30.30
CA ASP A 488 -12.48 -17.96 -28.92
C ASP A 488 -11.55 -19.07 -28.43
N ASP A 489 -10.42 -18.65 -27.87
CA ASP A 489 -9.31 -19.53 -27.51
C ASP A 489 -8.48 -18.88 -26.39
N SER A 490 -7.84 -19.71 -25.58
CA SER A 490 -6.97 -19.27 -24.48
C SER A 490 -5.62 -19.96 -24.56
N THR A 491 -4.57 -19.26 -24.14
CA THR A 491 -3.21 -19.78 -24.08
C THR A 491 -2.42 -19.12 -22.95
N TYR A 492 -1.15 -19.47 -22.80
CA TYR A 492 -0.20 -18.74 -21.96
C TYR A 492 0.84 -18.01 -22.81
N LYS A 493 1.17 -16.77 -22.42
CA LYS A 493 2.33 -16.01 -22.91
C LYS A 493 3.45 -16.01 -21.87
N GLY A 494 4.70 -15.99 -22.34
CA GLY A 494 5.86 -15.72 -21.51
C GLY A 494 6.06 -14.22 -21.30
N VAL A 495 6.36 -13.81 -20.07
CA VAL A 495 6.74 -12.45 -19.68
C VAL A 495 7.93 -12.55 -18.74
N TYR A 496 9.15 -12.37 -19.24
CA TYR A 496 10.37 -12.55 -18.44
C TYR A 496 11.15 -11.23 -18.38
N MET A 497 11.38 -10.73 -17.17
CA MET A 497 12.20 -9.56 -16.90
C MET A 497 13.61 -9.97 -16.47
N TYR A 498 14.63 -9.30 -16.97
CA TYR A 498 16.05 -9.58 -16.74
C TYR A 498 16.82 -8.31 -16.33
N PRO A 499 18.03 -8.46 -15.76
CA PRO A 499 18.93 -7.33 -15.50
C PRO A 499 19.33 -6.56 -16.78
N PRO A 500 19.67 -5.26 -16.68
CA PRO A 500 20.17 -4.42 -17.79
C PRO A 500 21.37 -4.98 -18.58
N ASP A 501 22.16 -5.87 -17.98
CA ASP A 501 23.36 -6.48 -18.54
C ASP A 501 23.15 -7.91 -19.09
N ALA A 502 21.92 -8.41 -19.05
CA ALA A 502 21.53 -9.73 -19.55
C ALA A 502 21.82 -9.95 -21.04
N VAL A 503 21.88 -8.87 -21.83
CA VAL A 503 22.18 -8.86 -23.26
C VAL A 503 23.25 -7.78 -23.48
N ASN A 504 24.44 -8.20 -23.88
CA ASN A 504 25.57 -7.30 -24.13
C ASN A 504 26.50 -7.87 -25.23
N PRO A 505 27.33 -7.05 -25.90
CA PRO A 505 28.24 -7.51 -26.95
C PRO A 505 29.32 -8.50 -26.49
N GLU A 506 29.71 -8.46 -25.21
CA GLU A 506 30.75 -9.35 -24.64
C GLU A 506 30.28 -10.81 -24.52
N CYS A 507 28.96 -11.06 -24.57
CA CYS A 507 28.39 -12.40 -24.63
C CYS A 507 28.83 -13.23 -25.85
N GLY A 508 29.31 -12.57 -26.92
CA GLY A 508 29.60 -13.19 -28.22
C GLY A 508 28.32 -13.65 -28.96
N GLN A 509 27.64 -14.66 -28.42
CA GLN A 509 26.32 -15.09 -28.88
C GLN A 509 25.30 -15.02 -27.74
N VAL A 510 24.26 -14.20 -27.92
CA VAL A 510 23.06 -14.23 -27.09
C VAL A 510 22.04 -15.19 -27.72
N ARG A 511 21.46 -16.09 -26.92
CA ARG A 511 20.45 -17.06 -27.38
C ARG A 511 19.32 -17.23 -26.36
N LEU A 512 18.11 -17.47 -26.87
CA LEU A 512 16.90 -17.70 -26.10
C LEU A 512 16.33 -19.08 -26.45
N GLU A 513 16.17 -19.94 -25.44
CA GLU A 513 15.42 -21.19 -25.55
C GLU A 513 13.97 -20.96 -25.12
N ILE A 514 13.00 -21.43 -25.92
CA ILE A 514 11.57 -21.30 -25.64
C ILE A 514 10.93 -22.68 -25.66
N TYR A 515 10.35 -23.08 -24.53
CA TYR A 515 9.69 -24.37 -24.34
C TYR A 515 8.18 -24.21 -24.50
N SER A 516 7.53 -25.19 -25.13
CA SER A 516 6.11 -25.12 -25.49
C SER A 516 5.37 -26.41 -25.13
N SER A 517 4.04 -26.33 -24.98
CA SER A 517 3.20 -27.50 -24.64
C SER A 517 3.20 -28.63 -25.68
N LYS A 518 3.85 -28.45 -26.84
CA LYS A 518 3.82 -29.41 -27.97
C LYS A 518 5.09 -30.21 -28.19
N ASN A 519 6.26 -29.65 -27.85
CA ASN A 519 7.56 -30.24 -28.17
C ASN A 519 8.38 -30.34 -26.89
N GLY A 520 9.07 -31.47 -26.68
CA GLY A 520 10.02 -31.62 -25.57
C GLY A 520 11.27 -30.74 -25.74
N ASP A 521 11.70 -30.53 -26.99
CA ASP A 521 12.85 -29.71 -27.33
C ASP A 521 12.50 -28.22 -27.44
N PRO A 522 13.37 -27.31 -26.97
CA PRO A 522 13.15 -25.88 -27.08
C PRO A 522 13.29 -25.37 -28.51
N THR A 523 12.46 -24.39 -28.85
CA THR A 523 12.74 -23.51 -30.00
C THR A 523 13.87 -22.56 -29.64
N VAL A 524 14.98 -22.60 -30.38
CA VAL A 524 16.15 -21.74 -30.14
C VAL A 524 16.14 -20.53 -31.06
N LEU A 525 16.13 -19.33 -30.47
CA LEU A 525 16.37 -18.06 -31.16
C LEU A 525 17.79 -17.58 -30.86
N LYS A 526 18.59 -17.33 -31.90
CA LYS A 526 19.87 -16.62 -31.80
C LYS A 526 19.64 -15.16 -32.13
N PHE A 527 20.12 -14.27 -31.27
CA PHE A 527 20.04 -12.83 -31.50
C PHE A 527 21.17 -12.44 -32.45
N ASP A 528 20.89 -11.58 -33.42
CA ASP A 528 21.92 -11.01 -34.28
C ASP A 528 22.68 -9.90 -33.54
N GLN A 529 23.92 -9.64 -33.97
CA GLN A 529 24.81 -8.69 -33.33
C GLN A 529 24.21 -7.26 -33.25
N LYS A 530 23.47 -6.82 -34.26
CA LYS A 530 22.90 -5.46 -34.27
C LYS A 530 21.77 -5.32 -33.25
N SER A 531 20.94 -6.34 -33.11
CA SER A 531 19.92 -6.38 -32.07
C SER A 531 20.52 -6.39 -30.66
N VAL A 532 21.63 -7.12 -30.45
CA VAL A 532 22.39 -7.11 -29.18
C VAL A 532 23.01 -5.74 -28.89
N GLU A 533 23.67 -5.12 -29.88
CA GLU A 533 24.26 -3.79 -29.76
C GLU A 533 23.21 -2.71 -29.48
N HIS A 534 22.04 -2.79 -30.13
CA HIS A 534 20.94 -1.84 -29.94
C HIS A 534 20.34 -1.93 -28.53
N VAL A 535 19.93 -3.13 -28.10
CA VAL A 535 19.41 -3.35 -26.74
C VAL A 535 20.45 -2.98 -25.67
N TRP A 536 21.73 -3.21 -25.93
CA TRP A 536 22.79 -2.78 -25.01
C TRP A 536 22.94 -1.25 -24.95
N ALA A 537 22.78 -0.53 -26.08
CA ALA A 537 22.83 0.93 -26.13
C ALA A 537 21.69 1.57 -25.32
N ASP A 538 20.48 0.98 -25.33
CA ASP A 538 19.32 1.44 -24.57
C ASP A 538 19.53 1.54 -23.05
N PHE A 539 20.57 0.90 -22.49
CA PHE A 539 20.92 1.01 -21.07
C PHE A 539 22.13 1.91 -20.79
N GLU A 540 22.64 2.67 -21.77
CA GLU A 540 23.83 3.52 -21.59
C GLU A 540 23.61 4.62 -20.55
N ALA A 541 22.48 5.33 -20.59
CA ALA A 541 22.17 6.37 -19.62
C ALA A 541 22.04 5.80 -18.20
N PHE A 542 21.42 4.62 -18.05
CA PHE A 542 21.37 3.89 -16.78
C PHE A 542 22.77 3.51 -16.28
N ARG A 543 23.64 2.94 -17.13
CA ARG A 543 25.02 2.57 -16.73
C ARG A 543 25.81 3.80 -16.27
N LYS A 544 25.67 4.95 -16.96
CA LYS A 544 26.26 6.23 -16.54
C LYS A 544 25.74 6.69 -15.17
N ALA A 545 24.42 6.64 -14.96
CA ALA A 545 23.80 7.00 -13.68
C ALA A 545 24.24 6.07 -12.52
N GLN A 546 24.33 4.75 -12.79
CA GLN A 546 24.80 3.76 -11.83
C GLN A 546 26.27 3.99 -11.43
N ALA A 547 27.16 4.24 -12.40
CA ALA A 547 28.55 4.56 -12.13
C ALA A 547 28.71 5.85 -11.29
N ALA A 548 27.93 6.89 -11.61
CA ALA A 548 27.90 8.13 -10.83
C ALA A 548 27.33 7.95 -9.42
N ALA A 549 26.41 7.01 -9.21
CA ALA A 549 25.87 6.69 -7.89
C ALA A 549 26.87 5.89 -7.03
N VAL A 550 27.68 5.02 -7.65
CA VAL A 550 28.78 4.30 -6.97
C VAL A 550 29.89 5.27 -6.56
N ALA A 551 30.29 6.20 -7.45
CA ALA A 551 31.34 7.19 -7.16
C ALA A 551 30.99 8.23 -6.07
N LYS A 552 29.74 8.25 -5.59
CA LYS A 552 29.25 9.12 -4.50
C LYS A 552 29.15 8.39 -3.14
N ARG A 553 29.49 7.11 -3.08
CA ARG A 553 29.50 6.28 -1.86
C ARG A 553 30.93 5.97 -1.42
#